data_AF-A0A966F1S0-F1
#
_entry.id   AF-A0A966F1S0-F1
#
_cell.length_a   1.000
_cell.length_b   1.000
_cell.length_c   1.000
_cell.angle_alpha   90.00
_cell.angle_beta   90.00
_cell.angle_gamma   90.00
#
_symmetry.space_group_name_H-M   'P 1'
#
loop_
_entity.id
_entity.type
_entity.pdbx_description
1 polymer ?
#
loop_
_entity_poly.entity_id
_entity_poly.type
_entity_poly.pdbx_seq_one_letter_code
_entity_poly.pdbx_strand_id
1 'polypeptide(L)'
;RDRTGLVSFEPPRTYPSWRPQRAIDLMLFSPGLRVVEHRTLDSLVSDHLPIAALVELPEGVSLQRHASSNQQQEQGKQARQRG
;
A
#
# COMPACT_ATOMS: atom_id res chain seq x y z
N ARG A 1 -3.86 11.83 24.30
CA ARG A 1 -4.63 12.26 23.12
C ARG A 1 -3.64 12.97 22.21
N ASP A 2 -3.23 12.31 21.12
CA ASP A 2 -2.11 12.78 20.29
C ASP A 2 -2.47 14.02 19.47
N ARG A 3 -1.47 14.91 19.38
CA ARG A 3 -1.57 16.31 18.92
C ARG A 3 -1.49 16.47 17.40
N THR A 4 -1.57 15.37 16.64
CA THR A 4 -1.35 15.37 15.19
C THR A 4 -2.61 15.66 14.37
N GLY A 5 -3.79 15.55 14.99
CA GLY A 5 -5.06 15.65 14.28
C GLY A 5 -5.37 14.45 13.38
N LEU A 6 -4.54 13.40 13.40
CA LEU A 6 -4.79 12.15 12.69
C LEU A 6 -5.64 11.20 13.54
N VAL A 7 -6.46 10.39 12.87
CA VAL A 7 -7.31 9.36 13.48
C VAL A 7 -6.77 7.97 13.17
N SER A 8 -7.02 7.02 14.09
CA SER A 8 -6.69 5.62 13.90
C SER A 8 -7.95 4.76 13.96
N PHE A 9 -7.89 3.60 13.30
CA PHE A 9 -8.78 2.50 13.60
C PHE A 9 -8.17 1.63 14.70
N GLU A 10 -8.93 0.63 15.17
CA GLU A 10 -8.34 -0.43 15.98
C GLU A 10 -7.20 -1.09 15.17
N PRO A 11 -5.95 -1.06 15.64
CA PRO A 11 -4.84 -1.57 14.87
C PRO A 11 -4.90 -3.10 14.82
N PRO A 12 -4.79 -3.73 13.63
CA PRO A 12 -4.82 -5.17 13.53
C PRO A 12 -3.56 -5.76 14.16
N ARG A 13 -3.67 -7.00 14.63
CA ARG A 13 -2.49 -7.76 15.07
C ARG A 13 -1.75 -8.20 13.83
N THR A 14 -0.47 -7.86 13.76
CA THR A 14 0.39 -8.11 12.61
C THR A 14 1.56 -9.02 12.95
N TYR A 15 1.96 -9.07 14.24
CA TYR A 15 3.14 -9.79 14.68
C TYR A 15 2.84 -10.88 15.74
N PRO A 16 3.54 -12.02 15.68
CA PRO A 16 4.29 -12.51 14.52
C PRO A 16 3.33 -12.94 13.41
N SER A 17 3.74 -12.83 12.15
CA SER A 17 2.87 -13.07 10.99
C SER A 17 2.17 -14.44 10.98
N TRP A 18 2.86 -15.48 11.48
CA TRP A 18 2.34 -16.85 11.57
C TRP A 18 1.32 -17.07 12.70
N ARG A 19 1.25 -16.17 13.69
CA ARG A 19 0.24 -16.18 14.77
C ARG A 19 0.08 -14.76 15.31
N PRO A 20 -0.67 -13.89 14.62
CA PRO A 20 -0.71 -12.48 14.97
C PRO A 20 -1.33 -12.24 16.35
N GLN A 21 -0.51 -11.72 17.27
CA GLN A 21 -0.89 -11.49 18.66
C GLN A 21 -0.68 -10.05 19.12
N ARG A 22 0.21 -9.32 18.46
CA ARG A 22 0.55 -7.93 18.80
C ARG A 22 0.14 -6.99 17.67
N ALA A 23 -0.47 -5.88 18.04
CA ALA A 23 -0.79 -4.76 17.15
C ALA A 23 0.22 -3.63 17.40
N ILE A 24 1.31 -3.63 16.63
CA ILE A 24 2.40 -2.65 16.79
C ILE A 24 2.67 -1.85 15.52
N ASP A 25 2.03 -2.22 14.40
CA ASP A 25 2.04 -1.46 13.18
C ASP A 25 0.81 -0.56 13.15
N LEU A 26 1.03 0.75 13.02
CA LEU A 26 -0.03 1.75 13.04
C LEU A 26 -0.16 2.40 11.66
N MET A 27 -1.40 2.46 11.16
CA MET A 27 -1.77 3.31 10.03
C MET A 27 -2.72 4.38 10.54
N LEU A 28 -2.31 5.65 10.38
CA LEU A 28 -3.08 6.82 10.80
C LEU A 28 -3.59 7.57 9.58
N PHE A 29 -4.77 8.17 9.71
CA PHE A 29 -5.48 8.80 8.60
C PHE A 29 -5.88 10.24 8.95
N SER A 30 -5.93 11.10 7.96
CA SER A 30 -6.53 12.43 8.13
C SER A 30 -8.05 12.30 8.34
N PRO A 31 -8.68 13.10 9.23
CA PRO A 31 -10.11 12.94 9.56
C PRO A 31 -11.08 13.02 8.38
N GLY A 32 -10.71 13.73 7.30
CA GLY A 32 -11.52 13.86 6.08
C GLY A 32 -11.29 12.77 5.02
N LEU A 33 -10.34 11.84 5.23
CA LEU A 33 -10.07 10.77 4.27
C LEU A 33 -11.00 9.59 4.55
N ARG A 34 -11.89 9.27 3.61
CA ARG A 34 -12.80 8.14 3.77
C ARG A 34 -12.07 6.83 3.54
N VAL A 35 -11.92 6.04 4.59
CA VAL A 35 -11.38 4.68 4.55
C VAL A 35 -12.53 3.69 4.44
N VAL A 36 -12.55 2.94 3.35
CA VAL A 36 -13.56 1.91 3.04
C VAL A 36 -13.23 0.60 3.73
N GLU A 37 -11.94 0.28 3.82
CA GLU A 37 -11.46 -0.96 4.41
C GLU A 37 -10.08 -0.76 5.04
N HIS A 38 -9.83 -1.45 6.15
CA HIS A 38 -8.55 -1.47 6.84
C HIS A 38 -8.33 -2.87 7.43
N ARG A 39 -7.41 -3.65 6.88
CA ARG A 39 -7.19 -5.04 7.27
C ARG A 39 -5.74 -5.48 7.07
N THR A 40 -5.39 -6.62 7.66
CA THR A 40 -4.17 -7.35 7.30
C THR A 40 -4.36 -8.13 6.00
N LEU A 41 -3.25 -8.34 5.29
CA LEU A 41 -3.15 -9.29 4.20
C LEU A 41 -2.48 -10.58 4.72
N ASP A 42 -3.06 -11.72 4.38
CA ASP A 42 -2.56 -13.04 4.79
C ASP A 42 -1.33 -13.42 3.94
N SER A 43 -0.19 -12.83 4.28
CA SER A 43 1.09 -13.04 3.62
C SER A 43 2.19 -13.32 4.64
N LEU A 44 2.89 -14.45 4.47
CA LEU A 44 3.94 -14.92 5.38
C LEU A 44 5.36 -14.66 4.85
N VAL A 45 5.52 -13.68 3.96
CA VAL A 45 6.82 -13.31 3.37
C VAL A 45 7.68 -12.44 4.30
N SER A 46 7.12 -11.96 5.40
CA SER A 46 7.76 -11.17 6.47
C SER A 46 7.31 -11.71 7.84
N ASP A 47 8.01 -11.33 8.90
CA ASP A 47 7.63 -11.57 10.29
C ASP A 47 6.42 -10.71 10.76
N HIS A 48 5.99 -9.75 9.94
CA HIS A 48 4.76 -8.97 10.11
C HIS A 48 3.77 -9.21 8.97
N LEU A 49 2.47 -9.26 9.29
CA LEU A 49 1.42 -9.18 8.27
C LEU A 49 1.32 -7.75 7.70
N PRO A 50 1.34 -7.56 6.37
CA PRO A 50 1.12 -6.26 5.76
C PRO A 50 -0.27 -5.73 6.11
N ILE A 51 -0.37 -4.43 6.44
CA ILE A 51 -1.65 -3.73 6.59
C ILE A 51 -1.98 -3.05 5.26
N ALA A 52 -3.21 -3.24 4.79
CA ALA A 52 -3.76 -2.57 3.62
C ALA A 52 -4.98 -1.72 4.01
N ALA A 53 -5.11 -0.56 3.38
CA ALA A 53 -6.29 0.27 3.46
C ALA A 53 -6.84 0.54 2.05
N LEU A 54 -8.15 0.41 1.89
CA LEU A 54 -8.87 0.89 0.73
C LEU A 54 -9.46 2.25 1.08
N VAL A 55 -9.14 3.29 0.31
CA VAL A 55 -9.63 4.65 0.53
C VAL A 55 -10.39 5.15 -0.69
N GLU A 56 -11.37 6.01 -0.44
CA GLU A 56 -11.92 6.82 -1.53
C GLU A 56 -11.04 8.00 -1.85
N LEU A 57 -10.99 8.33 -3.13
CA LEU A 57 -10.42 9.58 -3.56
C LEU A 57 -11.39 10.71 -3.19
N PRO A 58 -10.89 11.76 -2.51
CA PRO A 58 -11.70 12.96 -2.29
C PRO A 58 -12.15 13.57 -3.62
N GLU A 59 -13.27 14.27 -3.57
CA GLU A 59 -13.76 15.04 -4.72
C GLU A 59 -12.68 15.99 -5.24
N GLY A 60 -12.56 16.09 -6.56
CA GLY A 60 -11.55 16.93 -7.22
C GLY A 60 -10.15 16.32 -7.28
N VAL A 61 -9.90 15.14 -6.69
CA VAL A 61 -8.62 14.42 -6.82
C VAL A 61 -8.69 13.48 -8.03
N SER A 62 -7.80 13.69 -8.99
CA SER A 62 -7.57 12.78 -10.12
C SER A 62 -6.18 12.18 -10.03
N LEU A 63 -6.08 10.86 -10.08
CA LEU A 63 -4.80 10.17 -10.11
C LEU A 63 -4.28 10.17 -11.55
N GLN A 64 -3.20 10.89 -11.80
CA GLN A 64 -2.50 10.76 -13.08
C GLN A 64 -1.84 9.39 -13.16
N ARG A 65 -2.20 8.64 -14.19
CA ARG A 65 -1.51 7.39 -14.51
C ARG A 65 -0.09 7.76 -14.94
N HIS A 66 0.89 7.36 -14.13
CA HIS A 66 2.27 7.40 -14.59
C HIS A 66 2.41 6.41 -15.75
N ALA A 67 2.66 6.91 -16.96
CA ALA A 67 2.84 6.06 -18.14
C ALA A 67 4.14 5.27 -17.96
N SER A 68 4.03 3.96 -17.73
CA SER A 68 5.19 3.09 -17.67
C SER A 68 5.91 3.12 -19.02
N SER A 69 7.15 3.60 -19.03
CA SER A 69 8.02 3.70 -20.20
C SER A 69 8.45 2.32 -20.69
N ASN A 70 7.55 1.63 -21.38
CA ASN A 70 7.81 0.31 -21.96
C ASN A 70 8.48 0.35 -23.35
N GLN A 71 8.95 1.53 -23.81
CA GLN A 71 9.45 1.72 -25.19
C GLN A 71 10.95 1.44 -25.41
N GLN A 72 11.76 1.16 -24.37
CA GLN A 72 13.21 0.97 -24.54
C GLN A 72 13.65 -0.49 -24.79
N GLN A 73 12.77 -1.49 -24.69
CA GLN A 73 13.18 -2.91 -24.87
C GLN A 73 13.06 -3.46 -26.31
N GLU A 74 12.34 -2.79 -27.22
CA GLU A 74 12.18 -3.32 -28.60
C GLU A 74 13.36 -3.00 -29.51
N GLN A 75 14.11 -1.92 -29.26
CA GLN A 75 15.26 -1.53 -30.09
C GLN A 75 16.51 -2.41 -29.86
N GLY A 76 16.59 -3.12 -28.73
CA GLY A 76 17.68 -4.06 -28.44
C GLY A 76 17.55 -5.44 -29.11
N LYS A 77 16.37 -5.79 -29.64
CA LYS A 77 16.16 -7.10 -30.29
C LYS A 77 16.46 -7.10 -31.79
N GLN A 78 16.46 -5.95 -32.46
CA GLN A 78 16.83 -5.86 -33.88
C GLN A 78 18.36 -5.86 -34.11
N ALA A 79 19.15 -5.44 -33.12
CA ALA A 79 20.61 -5.40 -33.24
C ALA A 79 21.30 -6.77 -33.09
N ARG A 80 20.59 -7.83 -32.68
CA ARG A 80 21.15 -9.19 -32.55
C ARG A 80 20.87 -10.11 -33.74
N GLN A 81 20.11 -9.66 -34.74
CA GLN A 81 19.82 -10.43 -35.96
C GLN A 81 20.72 -10.03 -37.16
N ARG A 82 21.72 -9.18 -36.93
CA ARG A 82 22.79 -8.87 -37.89
C ARG A 82 24.13 -8.98 -37.17
N GLY A 83 24.57 -10.21 -36.98
CA GLY A 83 25.88 -10.58 -36.44
C GLY A 83 26.12 -12.05 -36.69
#